data_AF-A0A1L7GUX6-F1
#
_entry.id   AF-A0A1L7GUX6-F1
#
_cell.length_a   1.000
_cell.length_b   1.000
_cell.length_c   1.000
_cell.angle_alpha   90.00
_cell.angle_beta   90.00
_cell.angle_gamma   90.00
#
_symmetry.space_group_name_H-M   'P 1'
#
loop_
_entity.id
_entity.type
_entity.pdbx_description
1 polymer ?
#
loop_
_entity_poly.entity_id
_entity_poly.type
_entity_poly.pdbx_seq_one_letter_code
_entity_poly.pdbx_strand_id
1 'polypeptide(L)' 'MRIDIKAYLDNNHLTIYRVAKDSGYGYTTLHKSFNKQQTNATSLNLRDLDAIAQAQHKQMWQVLRELEEQYLFEDD' A
#
# COMPACT_ATOMS: atom_id res chain seq x y z
N MET A 1 13.67 3.58 -6.83
CA MET A 1 12.55 4.19 -6.08
C MET A 1 11.71 3.08 -5.48
N ARG A 2 11.64 3.03 -4.15
CA ARG A 2 10.97 1.97 -3.40
C ARG A 2 10.03 2.55 -2.37
N ILE A 3 8.80 2.04 -2.30
CA ILE A 3 7.82 2.42 -1.27
C ILE A 3 7.83 1.39 -0.14
N ASP A 4 7.99 1.82 1.11
CA ASP A 4 7.82 0.96 2.28
C ASP A 4 6.35 0.89 2.71
N ILE A 5 5.62 0.02 2.01
CA ILE A 5 4.21 -0.22 2.28
C ILE A 5 3.98 -0.85 3.66
N LYS A 6 4.97 -1.54 4.24
CA LYS A 6 4.81 -2.20 5.54
C LYS A 6 4.81 -1.17 6.66
N ALA A 7 5.79 -0.26 6.64
CA ALA A 7 5.83 0.86 7.58
C ALA A 7 4.56 1.72 7.49
N TYR A 8 4.06 1.99 6.28
CA TYR A 8 2.81 2.73 6.11
C TYR A 8 1.62 2.02 6.77
N LEU A 9 1.47 0.72 6.53
CA LEU A 9 0.37 -0.05 7.12
C LEU A 9 0.46 -0.07 8.65
N ASP A 10 1.66 -0.31 9.19
CA ASP A 10 1.88 -0.37 10.64
C ASP A 10 1.58 0.98 11.31
N ASN A 11 2.04 2.10 10.74
CA ASN A 11 1.78 3.45 11.26
C ASN A 11 0.29 3.84 11.23
N ASN A 12 -0.47 3.30 10.27
CA ASN A 12 -1.91 3.49 10.18
C ASN A 12 -2.71 2.41 10.92
N HIS A 13 -2.06 1.55 11.71
CA HIS A 13 -2.68 0.44 12.44
C HIS A 13 -3.49 -0.53 11.54
N LEU A 14 -3.05 -0.67 10.30
CA LEU A 14 -3.63 -1.55 9.30
C LEU A 14 -2.85 -2.87 9.26
N THR A 15 -3.58 -3.97 9.14
CA THR A 15 -2.99 -5.25 8.74
C THR A 15 -3.46 -5.56 7.32
N ILE A 16 -2.72 -6.39 6.59
CA ILE A 16 -3.16 -6.87 5.26
C ILE A 16 -4.56 -7.49 5.34
N TYR A 17 -4.87 -8.17 6.45
CA TYR A 17 -6.18 -8.72 6.72
C TYR A 17 -7.26 -7.64 6.83
N ARG A 18 -7.03 -6.58 7.60
CA ARG A 18 -7.97 -5.44 7.72
C ARG A 18 -8.17 -4.76 6.37
N VAL A 19 -7.07 -4.48 5.66
CA VAL A 19 -7.15 -3.89 4.30
C VAL A 19 -8.01 -4.76 3.40
N ALA A 20 -7.78 -6.08 3.35
CA ALA A 20 -8.60 -7.00 2.56
C ALA A 20 -10.08 -6.99 2.96
N LYS A 21 -10.35 -7.08 4.26
CA LYS A 21 -11.70 -7.12 4.81
C LYS A 21 -12.49 -5.85 4.51
N ASP A 22 -11.85 -4.70 4.70
CA ASP A 22 -12.53 -3.39 4.67
C ASP A 22 -12.60 -2.81 3.25
N SER A 23 -11.73 -3.26 2.34
CA SER A 23 -11.76 -2.85 0.92
C SER A 23 -12.53 -3.78 -0.02
N GLY A 24 -12.86 -5.00 0.43
CA GLY A 24 -13.51 -6.02 -0.40
C GLY A 24 -12.56 -6.77 -1.35
N TYR A 25 -11.25 -6.50 -1.31
CA TYR A 25 -10.26 -7.25 -2.07
C TYR A 25 -9.84 -8.56 -1.37
N GLY A 26 -9.51 -9.57 -2.17
CA GLY A 26 -9.08 -10.87 -1.65
C GLY A 26 -7.77 -10.78 -0.84
N TYR A 27 -7.76 -11.41 0.35
CA TYR A 27 -6.59 -11.41 1.24
C TYR A 27 -5.31 -11.94 0.56
N THR A 28 -5.39 -13.07 -0.13
CA THR A 28 -4.23 -13.68 -0.81
C THR A 28 -3.65 -12.79 -1.90
N THR A 29 -4.52 -12.06 -2.61
CA THR A 29 -4.14 -11.07 -3.63
C THR A 29 -3.31 -9.95 -3.02
N LEU A 30 -3.81 -9.32 -1.96
CA LEU A 30 -3.10 -8.23 -1.28
C LEU A 30 -1.85 -8.73 -0.56
N HIS A 31 -1.91 -9.91 0.06
CA HIS A 31 -0.75 -10.52 0.72
C HIS A 31 0.39 -10.76 -0.27
N LYS A 32 0.11 -11.31 -1.45
CA LYS A 32 1.14 -11.50 -2.48
C LYS A 32 1.69 -10.15 -2.97
N SER A 33 0.82 -9.17 -3.16
CA SER A 33 1.19 -7.87 -3.70
C SER A 33 2.07 -7.07 -2.75
N PHE A 34 1.65 -6.92 -1.48
CA PHE A 34 2.38 -6.16 -0.46
C PHE A 34 3.69 -6.81 0.00
N ASN A 35 3.88 -8.10 -0.28
CA ASN A 35 5.14 -8.80 0.01
C ASN A 35 6.04 -8.95 -1.22
N LYS A 36 5.59 -8.51 -2.40
CA LYS A 36 6.43 -8.51 -3.59
C LYS A 36 7.55 -7.50 -3.40
N GLN A 37 8.79 -7.92 -3.59
CA GLN A 37 9.92 -6.99 -3.67
C GLN A 37 9.64 -5.97 -4.77
N GLN A 38 9.58 -4.70 -4.39
CA GLN A 38 9.53 -3.60 -5.34
C GLN A 38 10.87 -3.60 -6.07
N THR A 39 10.79 -3.65 -7.40
CA THR A 39 11.95 -3.44 -8.28
C THR A 39 11.71 -2.13 -9.02
N ASN A 40 12.75 -1.54 -9.64
CA ASN A 40 12.60 -0.33 -10.45
C ASN A 40 11.50 -0.43 -11.53
N ALA A 41 11.11 -1.65 -11.93
CA ALA A 41 10.05 -1.92 -12.90
C ALA A 41 8.66 -2.19 -12.29
N THR A 42 8.54 -2.35 -10.97
CA THR A 42 7.26 -2.58 -10.29
C THR A 42 7.01 -1.47 -9.28
N SER A 43 6.31 -0.42 -9.70
CA SER A 43 5.73 0.58 -8.78
C SER A 43 4.53 0.01 -8.01
N LEU A 44 4.07 0.75 -7.00
CA LEU A 44 2.86 0.46 -6.24
C LEU A 44 1.67 0.20 -7.18
N ASN A 45 0.98 -0.91 -6.99
CA ASN A 45 -0.16 -1.28 -7.83
C ASN A 45 -1.38 -0.37 -7.52
N LEU A 46 -2.08 0.12 -8.55
CA LEU A 46 -3.29 0.95 -8.36
C LEU A 46 -4.37 0.25 -7.53
N ARG A 47 -4.50 -1.08 -7.67
CA ARG A 47 -5.40 -1.89 -6.85
C ARG A 47 -5.01 -1.86 -5.37
N ASP A 48 -3.71 -1.91 -5.10
CA ASP A 48 -3.18 -1.91 -3.75
C ASP A 48 -3.40 -0.53 -3.10
N LEU A 49 -3.20 0.54 -3.87
CA LEU A 49 -3.51 1.91 -3.48
C LEU A 49 -5.00 2.10 -3.20
N ASP A 50 -5.89 1.62 -4.08
CA ASP A 50 -7.34 1.69 -3.85
C ASP A 50 -7.75 0.87 -2.62
N ALA A 51 -7.23 -0.34 -2.45
CA ALA A 51 -7.53 -1.17 -1.28
C ALA A 51 -7.20 -0.46 0.04
N ILE A 52 -6.05 0.20 0.10
CA ILE A 52 -5.63 0.97 1.27
C ILE A 52 -6.50 2.22 1.47
N ALA A 53 -6.90 2.88 0.39
CA ALA A 53 -7.77 4.04 0.43
C ALA A 53 -9.17 3.68 0.95
N GLN A 54 -9.78 2.62 0.41
CA GLN A 54 -11.10 2.12 0.86
C GLN A 54 -11.07 1.73 2.33
N ALA A 55 -10.04 1.00 2.77
CA ALA A 55 -9.90 0.56 4.17
C ALA A 55 -9.74 1.72 5.18
N GLN A 56 -9.36 2.91 4.71
CA GLN A 56 -9.20 4.11 5.54
C GLN A 56 -10.26 5.17 5.29
N HIS A 57 -11.23 4.91 4.42
CA HIS A 57 -12.20 5.92 3.94
C HIS A 57 -11.52 7.19 3.39
N LYS A 58 -10.39 7.02 2.70
CA LYS A 58 -9.63 8.09 2.05
C LYS A 58 -9.79 8.01 0.54
N GLN A 59 -9.43 9.10 -0.15
CA GLN A 59 -9.22 9.09 -1.59
C GLN A 59 -7.83 8.51 -1.92
N MET A 60 -7.69 7.83 -3.05
CA MET A 60 -6.42 7.23 -3.50
C MET A 60 -5.27 8.25 -3.55
N TRP A 61 -5.52 9.49 -3.99
CA TRP A 61 -4.49 10.52 -4.07
C TRP A 61 -3.95 10.94 -2.69
N GLN A 62 -4.75 10.84 -1.63
CA GLN A 62 -4.31 11.16 -0.27
C GLN A 62 -3.31 10.11 0.21
N VAL A 63 -3.62 8.83 -0.03
CA VAL A 63 -2.72 7.71 0.29
C VAL A 63 -1.44 7.80 -0.53
N LEU A 64 -1.55 8.09 -1.83
CA LEU A 64 -0.39 8.22 -2.71
C LEU A 64 0.54 9.34 -2.22
N ARG A 65 -0.03 10.51 -1.89
CA ARG A 65 0.73 11.63 -1.35
C ARG A 65 1.43 11.29 -0.04
N GLU A 66 0.75 10.64 0.90
CA GLU A 66 1.36 10.20 2.16
C GLU A 66 2.53 9.22 1.91
N LEU A 67 2.37 8.29 0.97
CA LEU A 67 3.40 7.32 0.59
C LEU A 67 4.62 8.01 -0.04
N GLU A 68 4.40 8.97 -0.94
CA GLU A 68 5.47 9.73 -1.60
C GLU A 68 6.22 10.64 -0.63
N GLU A 69 5.52 11.32 0.28
CA GLU A 69 6.14 12.29 1.20
C GLU A 69 6.93 11.61 2.34
N GLN A 70 6.55 10.40 2.77
CA GLN A 70 7.06 9.81 4.02
C GLN A 70 7.63 8.38 3.89
N TYR A 71 7.29 7.66 2.82
CA TYR A 71 7.60 6.22 2.70
C TYR A 71 8.31 5.87 1.39
N LEU A 72 8.68 6.88 0.60
CA LEU A 72 9.41 6.73 -0.65
C LEU A 72 10.92 6.86 -0.40
N PHE A 73 11.65 5.82 -0.78
CA PHE A 73 13.10 5.78 -0.77
C PHE A 73 13.61 5.90 -2.20
N GLU A 74 14.50 6.86 -2.43
CA GLU A 74 15.31 6.88 -3.65
C GLU A 74 16.41 5.82 -3.46
N ASP A 75 16.49 4.88 -4.40
CA ASP A 75 17.60 3.93 -4.42
C ASP A 75 18.76 4.69 -5.09
N ASP A 76 19.84 4.94 -4.35
CA ASP A 76 21.09 5.53 -4.86
C ASP A 76 21.71 4.72 -6.02
#